data_AF-A0A3N6PE99-F1
#
_entry.id   AF-A0A3N6PE99-F1
#
_cell.length_a   1.000
_cell.length_b   1.000
_cell.length_c   1.000
_cell.angle_alpha   90.00
_cell.angle_beta   90.00
_cell.angle_gamma   90.00
#
_symmetry.space_group_name_H-M   'P 1'
#
loop_
_entity.id
_entity.type
_entity.pdbx_description
1 polymer ?
#
loop_
_entity_poly.entity_id
_entity_poly.type
_entity_poly.pdbx_seq_one_letter_code
_entity_poly.pdbx_strand_id
1 'polypeptide(L)'
;MLEDAISYPVRGPHVERAFVGSLLVVASAFVLPAFVLAGYCVRILERTIEGDDQPPAFEGWTNLATTGARAVVIAVIYLLGPLLAGAVLALVVGGVGSVALSALAPFVAGSETLVWSTSALAAVLVGILALAFACVTFVVYYTLPAGLAIYARTGRVRAAFDRTALRPIVTSGEYLLAMAVLQVVPLVVPVVAVVCLLTIVGIVAVPAIPFVAAVVSARLIGLAAVRATNPESADSDRTTVTDRARFGRS
;
A
#
# COMPACT_ATOMS: atom_id res chain seq x y z
N MET A 1 -10.73 9.85 -12.34
CA MET A 1 -10.08 8.97 -11.32
C MET A 1 -9.00 9.67 -10.50
N LEU A 2 -7.89 10.16 -11.07
CA LEU A 2 -6.85 10.84 -10.28
C LEU A 2 -7.31 12.19 -9.72
N GLU A 3 -7.92 13.03 -10.57
CA GLU A 3 -8.50 14.31 -10.14
C GLU A 3 -9.62 14.12 -9.11
N ASP A 4 -10.46 13.08 -9.27
CA ASP A 4 -11.46 12.72 -8.26
C ASP A 4 -10.83 12.34 -6.93
N ALA A 5 -9.79 11.50 -6.95
CA ALA A 5 -9.10 11.06 -5.75
C ALA A 5 -8.42 12.23 -5.02
N ILE A 6 -7.80 13.16 -5.76
CA ILE A 6 -7.12 14.34 -5.19
C ILE A 6 -8.12 15.36 -4.64
N SER A 7 -9.26 15.56 -5.30
CA SER A 7 -10.31 16.46 -4.82
C SER A 7 -11.14 15.88 -3.66
N TYR A 8 -11.13 14.57 -3.48
CA TYR A 8 -11.95 13.85 -2.50
C TYR A 8 -11.81 14.36 -1.05
N PRO A 9 -10.60 14.55 -0.48
CA PRO A 9 -10.44 15.00 0.91
C PRO A 9 -11.09 16.35 1.23
N VAL A 10 -11.24 17.21 0.21
CA VAL A 10 -11.75 18.58 0.34
C VAL A 10 -13.29 18.64 0.27
N ARG A 11 -13.96 17.56 -0.16
CA ARG A 11 -15.42 17.50 -0.31
C ARG A 11 -16.13 17.43 1.05
N GLY A 12 -16.98 18.40 1.38
CA GLY A 12 -17.69 18.46 2.66
C GLY A 12 -16.88 19.14 3.78
N PRO A 13 -17.17 18.87 5.07
CA PRO A 13 -16.49 19.51 6.21
C PRO A 13 -15.04 19.01 6.36
N HIS A 14 -14.14 19.56 5.53
CA HIS A 14 -12.76 19.13 5.41
C HIS A 14 -11.88 19.59 6.58
N VAL A 15 -12.16 20.75 7.18
CA VAL A 15 -11.35 21.30 8.29
C VAL A 15 -11.43 20.41 9.53
N GLU A 16 -12.64 20.03 9.95
CA GLU A 16 -12.84 19.17 11.12
C GLU A 16 -12.21 17.78 10.92
N ARG A 17 -12.45 17.16 9.77
CA ARG A 17 -11.86 15.85 9.46
C ARG A 17 -10.34 15.91 9.33
N ALA A 18 -9.79 16.97 8.72
CA ALA A 18 -8.35 17.14 8.64
C ALA A 18 -7.74 17.35 10.03
N PHE A 19 -8.40 18.09 10.91
CA PHE A 19 -7.95 18.29 12.28
C PHE A 19 -7.97 16.98 13.08
N VAL A 20 -9.10 16.27 13.09
CA VAL A 20 -9.25 14.97 13.77
C VAL A 20 -8.29 13.94 13.18
N GLY A 21 -8.19 13.86 11.84
CA GLY A 21 -7.28 12.98 11.14
C GLY A 21 -5.81 13.26 11.43
N SER A 22 -5.42 14.53 11.50
CA SER A 22 -4.06 14.95 11.89
C SER A 22 -3.76 14.55 13.33
N LEU A 23 -4.71 14.78 14.25
CA LEU A 23 -4.57 14.35 15.64
C LEU A 23 -4.44 12.84 15.74
N LEU A 24 -5.22 12.07 14.95
CA LEU A 24 -5.06 10.63 14.85
C LEU A 24 -3.68 10.22 14.35
N VAL A 25 -3.14 10.89 13.32
CA VAL A 25 -1.80 10.59 12.80
C VAL A 25 -0.75 10.78 13.90
N VAL A 26 -0.78 11.89 14.62
CA VAL A 26 0.15 12.11 15.75
C VAL A 26 -0.07 11.06 16.83
N ALA A 27 -1.32 10.80 17.18
CA ALA A 27 -1.68 9.82 18.19
C ALA A 27 -1.42 8.38 17.74
N SER A 28 -1.20 8.12 16.44
CA SER A 28 -0.90 6.79 15.89
C SER A 28 0.40 6.22 16.47
N ALA A 29 1.28 7.08 17.00
CA ALA A 29 2.42 6.68 17.82
C ALA A 29 2.02 5.79 19.02
N PHE A 30 0.79 5.92 19.53
CA PHE A 30 0.24 5.12 20.64
C PHE A 30 -0.44 3.81 20.21
N VAL A 31 -0.28 3.37 18.95
CA VAL A 31 -0.84 2.13 18.35
C VAL A 31 -2.37 2.09 18.28
N LEU A 32 -3.09 2.42 19.36
CA LEU A 32 -4.55 2.42 19.41
C LEU A 32 -5.18 3.33 18.34
N PRO A 33 -4.71 4.58 18.15
CA PRO A 33 -5.26 5.48 17.13
C PRO A 33 -4.91 5.05 15.71
N ALA A 34 -3.84 4.27 15.53
CA ALA A 34 -3.49 3.69 14.23
C ALA A 34 -4.56 2.70 13.77
N PHE A 35 -5.18 1.93 14.68
CA PHE A 35 -6.32 1.09 14.33
C PHE A 35 -7.52 1.91 13.86
N VAL A 36 -7.84 3.02 14.52
CA VAL A 36 -8.96 3.88 14.10
C VAL A 36 -8.70 4.44 12.70
N LEU A 37 -7.46 4.88 12.43
CA LEU A 37 -7.06 5.39 11.10
C LEU A 37 -7.16 4.29 10.02
N ALA A 38 -6.70 3.07 10.32
CA ALA A 38 -6.82 1.94 9.40
C ALA A 38 -8.30 1.61 9.10
N GLY A 39 -9.15 1.65 10.12
CA GLY A 39 -10.59 1.46 9.95
C GLY A 39 -11.24 2.56 9.12
N TYR A 40 -10.79 3.80 9.26
CA TYR A 40 -11.24 4.92 8.45
C TYR A 40 -10.90 4.72 6.96
N CYS A 41 -9.69 4.25 6.66
CA CYS A 41 -9.29 3.88 5.29
C CYS A 41 -10.20 2.78 4.73
N VAL A 42 -10.48 1.72 5.49
CA VAL A 42 -11.39 0.65 5.05
C VAL A 42 -12.80 1.18 4.78
N ARG A 43 -13.31 2.08 5.63
CA ARG A 43 -14.62 2.72 5.44
C ARG A 43 -14.66 3.57 4.18
N ILE A 44 -13.57 4.25 3.82
CA ILE A 44 -13.46 4.96 2.52
C ILE A 44 -13.52 3.97 1.37
N LEU A 45 -12.83 2.83 1.46
CA LEU A 45 -12.90 1.79 0.42
C LEU A 45 -14.32 1.27 0.27
N GLU A 46 -15.00 0.94 1.38
CA GLU A 46 -16.39 0.49 1.41
C GLU A 46 -17.32 1.50 0.73
N ARG A 47 -17.28 2.77 1.16
CA ARG A 47 -18.08 3.85 0.57
C ARG A 47 -17.79 4.07 -0.92
N THR A 48 -16.53 3.96 -1.30
CA THR A 48 -16.13 4.07 -2.72
C THR A 48 -16.66 2.92 -3.55
N ILE A 49 -16.69 1.71 -2.98
CA ILE A 49 -17.24 0.52 -3.64
C ILE A 49 -18.77 0.60 -3.76
N GLU A 50 -19.43 1.20 -2.76
CA GLU A 50 -20.88 1.49 -2.77
C GLU A 50 -21.27 2.65 -3.72
N GLY A 51 -20.30 3.38 -4.27
CA GLY A 51 -20.53 4.52 -5.17
C GLY A 51 -20.81 5.84 -4.45
N ASP A 52 -20.50 5.95 -3.16
CA ASP A 52 -20.60 7.21 -2.42
C ASP A 52 -19.37 8.09 -2.67
N ASP A 53 -19.62 9.33 -3.08
CA ASP A 53 -18.60 10.32 -3.44
C ASP A 53 -18.24 11.28 -2.30
N GLN A 54 -18.87 11.14 -1.13
CA GLN A 54 -18.60 11.94 0.06
C GLN A 54 -17.63 11.21 1.01
N PRO A 55 -16.63 11.89 1.59
CA PRO A 55 -15.76 11.27 2.59
C PRO A 55 -16.54 11.02 3.89
N PRO A 56 -16.43 9.82 4.49
CA PRO A 56 -17.18 9.47 5.69
C PRO A 56 -16.80 10.35 6.89
N ALA A 57 -17.76 10.60 7.78
CA ALA A 57 -17.53 11.26 9.07
C ALA A 57 -16.83 10.33 10.08
N PHE A 58 -16.15 10.92 11.06
CA PHE A 58 -15.54 10.20 12.19
C PHE A 58 -16.59 9.82 13.23
N GLU A 59 -17.46 8.88 12.87
CA GLU A 59 -18.50 8.35 13.75
C GLU A 59 -18.26 6.88 14.07
N GLY A 60 -18.67 6.43 15.26
CA GLY A 60 -18.57 5.03 15.65
C GLY A 60 -17.12 4.58 15.85
N TRP A 61 -16.37 5.33 16.65
CA TRP A 61 -14.95 5.09 16.98
C TRP A 61 -14.60 3.64 17.29
N THR A 62 -15.45 2.94 18.06
CA THR A 62 -15.26 1.52 18.37
C THR A 62 -15.34 0.63 17.13
N ASN A 63 -16.28 0.90 16.22
CA ASN A 63 -16.42 0.15 14.98
C ASN A 63 -15.24 0.43 14.02
N LEU A 64 -14.79 1.68 13.95
CA LEU A 64 -13.57 2.05 13.22
C LEU A 64 -12.36 1.29 13.79
N ALA A 65 -12.19 1.27 15.12
CA ALA A 65 -11.09 0.55 15.75
C ALA A 65 -11.13 -0.97 15.49
N THR A 66 -12.30 -1.61 15.57
CA THR A 66 -12.41 -3.06 15.33
C THR A 66 -12.22 -3.43 13.86
N THR A 67 -12.75 -2.62 12.94
CA THR A 67 -12.55 -2.78 11.49
C THR A 67 -11.08 -2.59 11.13
N GLY A 68 -10.45 -1.56 11.71
CA GLY A 68 -9.02 -1.31 11.54
C GLY A 68 -8.13 -2.38 12.17
N ALA A 69 -8.48 -2.91 13.34
CA ALA A 69 -7.76 -4.04 13.94
C ALA A 69 -7.76 -5.27 13.02
N ARG A 70 -8.90 -5.58 12.39
CA ARG A 70 -8.99 -6.65 11.38
C ARG A 70 -8.16 -6.34 10.14
N ALA A 71 -8.16 -5.09 9.67
CA ALA A 71 -7.31 -4.65 8.55
C ALA A 71 -5.81 -4.78 8.88
N VAL A 72 -5.40 -4.41 10.10
CA VAL A 72 -4.03 -4.59 10.58
C VAL A 72 -3.68 -6.07 10.69
N VAL A 73 -4.58 -6.93 11.17
CA VAL A 73 -4.35 -8.39 11.15
C VAL A 73 -4.12 -8.89 9.73
N ILE A 74 -4.89 -8.42 8.73
CA ILE A 74 -4.65 -8.75 7.33
C ILE A 74 -3.26 -8.30 6.91
N ALA A 75 -2.92 -7.02 7.13
CA ALA A 75 -1.62 -6.47 6.76
C ALA A 75 -0.46 -7.23 7.43
N VAL A 76 -0.59 -7.57 8.71
CA VAL A 76 0.39 -8.36 9.48
C VAL A 76 0.55 -9.75 8.87
N ILE A 77 -0.53 -10.45 8.51
CA ILE A 77 -0.42 -11.77 7.86
C ILE A 77 0.30 -11.66 6.50
N TYR A 78 -0.03 -10.63 5.72
CA TYR A 78 0.67 -10.35 4.45
C TYR A 78 2.16 -10.03 4.67
N LEU A 79 2.52 -9.29 5.72
CA LEU A 79 3.92 -8.95 6.06
C LEU A 79 4.69 -10.13 6.67
N LEU A 80 4.00 -10.99 7.42
CA LEU A 80 4.61 -12.12 8.11
C LEU A 80 5.17 -13.16 7.12
N GLY A 81 4.51 -13.35 5.97
CA GLY A 81 4.98 -14.25 4.91
C GLY A 81 6.40 -13.90 4.42
N PRO A 82 6.63 -12.71 3.85
CA PRO A 82 7.96 -12.24 3.48
C PRO A 82 8.94 -12.18 4.64
N LEU A 83 8.50 -11.75 5.83
CA LEU A 83 9.39 -11.66 6.99
C LEU A 83 9.93 -13.03 7.42
N LEU A 84 9.06 -14.03 7.55
CA LEU A 84 9.46 -15.39 7.91
C LEU A 84 10.28 -16.04 6.79
N ALA A 85 9.86 -15.86 5.53
CA ALA A 85 10.61 -16.38 4.39
C ALA A 85 12.02 -15.76 4.33
N GLY A 86 12.13 -14.45 4.55
CA GLY A 86 13.41 -13.74 4.59
C GLY A 86 14.28 -14.16 5.77
N ALA A 87 13.69 -14.38 6.95
CA ALA A 87 14.41 -14.88 8.11
C ALA A 87 14.96 -16.29 7.88
N VAL A 88 14.14 -17.21 7.36
CA VAL A 88 14.58 -18.57 7.01
C VAL A 88 15.66 -18.52 5.95
N LEU A 89 15.49 -17.70 4.91
CA LEU A 89 16.48 -17.51 3.85
C LEU A 89 17.82 -17.02 4.42
N ALA A 90 17.79 -16.01 5.28
CA ALA A 90 18.98 -15.47 5.92
C ALA A 90 19.67 -16.50 6.82
N LEU A 91 18.91 -17.30 7.56
CA LEU A 91 19.46 -18.38 8.39
C LEU A 91 20.07 -19.49 7.55
N VAL A 92 19.44 -19.87 6.44
CA VAL A 92 19.97 -20.90 5.53
C VAL A 92 21.22 -20.40 4.82
N VAL A 93 21.17 -19.22 4.21
CA VAL A 93 22.30 -18.63 3.49
C VAL A 93 23.46 -18.32 4.44
N GLY A 94 23.19 -17.67 5.57
CA GLY A 94 24.20 -17.32 6.56
C GLY A 94 24.77 -18.55 7.26
N GLY A 95 23.89 -19.47 7.69
CA GLY A 95 24.29 -20.72 8.36
C GLY A 95 25.06 -21.65 7.43
N VAL A 96 24.45 -22.09 6.32
CA VAL A 96 25.10 -23.00 5.37
C VAL A 96 26.31 -22.34 4.70
N GLY A 97 26.20 -21.05 4.35
CA GLY A 97 27.30 -20.30 3.75
C GLY A 97 28.51 -20.19 4.67
N SER A 98 28.32 -19.95 5.97
CA SER A 98 29.42 -19.88 6.93
C SER A 98 30.12 -21.23 7.13
N VAL A 99 29.37 -22.33 7.19
CA VAL A 99 29.93 -23.69 7.29
C VAL A 99 30.69 -24.07 6.03
N ALA A 100 30.10 -23.82 4.85
CA ALA A 100 30.73 -24.11 3.57
C ALA A 100 32.02 -23.31 3.38
N LEU A 101 32.02 -22.02 3.74
CA LEU A 101 33.21 -21.17 3.65
C LEU A 101 34.31 -21.64 4.61
N SER A 102 33.95 -22.02 5.84
CA SER A 102 34.91 -22.55 6.83
C SER A 102 35.54 -23.88 6.39
N ALA A 103 34.77 -24.74 5.70
CA ALA A 103 35.27 -26.01 5.16
C ALA A 103 36.21 -25.82 3.95
N LEU A 104 35.96 -24.79 3.13
CA LEU A 104 36.77 -24.45 1.96
C LEU A 104 38.00 -23.62 2.32
N ALA A 105 38.00 -22.94 3.48
CA ALA A 105 39.09 -22.09 3.96
C ALA A 105 40.50 -22.70 3.83
N PRO A 106 40.80 -23.93 4.28
CA PRO A 106 42.16 -24.50 4.18
C PRO A 106 42.62 -24.73 2.73
N PHE A 107 41.70 -24.85 1.77
CA PHE A 107 42.03 -25.03 0.35
C PHE A 107 42.19 -23.70 -0.40
N VAL A 108 41.64 -22.62 0.14
CA VAL A 108 41.54 -21.31 -0.52
C VAL A 108 42.47 -20.27 0.12
N ALA A 109 42.82 -20.42 1.40
CA ALA A 109 43.58 -19.45 2.21
C ALA A 109 45.01 -19.15 1.71
N GLY A 110 45.59 -19.99 0.84
CA GLY A 110 46.95 -19.80 0.30
C GLY A 110 47.01 -19.05 -1.05
N SER A 111 45.87 -18.74 -1.66
CA SER A 111 45.82 -18.11 -2.98
C SER A 111 44.77 -17.02 -3.03
N GLU A 112 45.22 -15.77 -3.11
CA GLU A 112 44.34 -14.59 -3.15
C GLU A 112 43.32 -14.71 -4.31
N THR A 113 43.75 -15.17 -5.48
CA THR A 113 42.88 -15.35 -6.65
C THR A 113 41.69 -16.29 -6.40
N LEU A 114 41.86 -17.35 -5.60
CA LEU A 114 40.77 -18.27 -5.26
C LEU A 114 39.84 -17.67 -4.20
N VAL A 115 40.36 -16.86 -3.27
CA VAL A 115 39.53 -16.15 -2.27
C VAL A 115 38.58 -15.18 -2.98
N TRP A 116 39.10 -14.40 -3.93
CA TRP A 116 38.29 -13.46 -4.72
C TRP A 116 37.26 -14.17 -5.59
N SER A 117 37.63 -15.26 -6.28
CA SER A 117 36.70 -15.97 -7.18
C SER A 117 35.56 -16.68 -6.43
N THR A 118 35.86 -17.32 -5.30
CA THR A 118 34.85 -17.99 -4.45
C THR A 118 33.91 -16.98 -3.80
N SER A 119 34.44 -15.85 -3.34
CA SER A 119 33.65 -14.75 -2.76
C SER A 119 32.75 -14.09 -3.80
N ALA A 120 33.27 -13.86 -5.02
CA ALA A 120 32.47 -13.30 -6.11
C ALA A 120 31.32 -14.23 -6.51
N LEU A 121 31.57 -15.54 -6.62
CA LEU A 121 30.53 -16.52 -6.95
C LEU A 121 29.46 -16.58 -5.85
N ALA A 122 29.86 -16.58 -4.58
CA ALA A 122 28.94 -16.55 -3.44
C ALA A 122 28.09 -15.26 -3.45
N ALA A 123 28.71 -14.10 -3.69
CA ALA A 123 28.00 -12.83 -3.78
C ALA A 123 26.98 -12.81 -4.92
N VAL A 124 27.32 -13.36 -6.09
CA VAL A 124 26.38 -13.49 -7.22
C VAL A 124 25.20 -14.39 -6.85
N LEU A 125 25.45 -15.54 -6.23
CA LEU A 125 24.38 -16.46 -5.82
C LEU A 125 23.44 -15.82 -4.79
N VAL A 126 24.00 -15.16 -3.77
CA VAL A 126 23.23 -14.41 -2.76
C VAL A 126 22.47 -13.26 -3.40
N GLY A 127 23.08 -12.56 -4.35
CA GLY A 127 22.44 -11.48 -5.12
C GLY A 127 21.24 -11.97 -5.92
N ILE A 128 21.36 -13.10 -6.63
CA ILE A 128 20.24 -13.72 -7.38
C ILE A 128 19.12 -14.13 -6.42
N LEU A 129 19.46 -14.71 -5.27
CA LEU A 129 18.48 -15.15 -4.30
C LEU A 129 17.78 -13.97 -3.60
N ALA A 130 18.51 -12.91 -3.29
CA ALA A 130 17.97 -11.66 -2.77
C ALA A 130 17.05 -11.00 -3.79
N LEU A 131 17.40 -11.03 -5.07
CA LEU A 131 16.54 -10.52 -6.15
C LEU A 131 15.25 -11.33 -6.29
N ALA A 132 15.33 -12.66 -6.23
CA ALA A 132 14.16 -13.52 -6.24
C ALA A 132 13.24 -13.25 -5.03
N PHE A 133 13.83 -13.10 -3.83
CA PHE A 133 13.11 -12.75 -2.62
C PHE A 133 12.46 -11.36 -2.70
N ALA A 134 13.16 -10.37 -3.24
CA ALA A 134 12.62 -9.04 -3.47
C ALA A 134 11.43 -9.07 -4.44
N CYS A 135 11.51 -9.86 -5.51
CA CYS A 135 10.41 -10.07 -6.45
C CYS A 135 9.17 -10.66 -5.77
N VAL A 136 9.34 -11.71 -4.96
CA VAL A 136 8.22 -12.31 -4.20
C VAL A 136 7.62 -11.29 -3.22
N THR A 137 8.45 -10.57 -2.48
CA THR A 137 8.01 -9.54 -1.54
C THR A 137 7.24 -8.42 -2.23
N PHE A 138 7.69 -8.02 -3.42
CA PHE A 138 7.01 -7.03 -4.25
C PHE A 138 5.62 -7.50 -4.69
N VAL A 139 5.46 -8.77 -5.08
CA VAL A 139 4.14 -9.35 -5.40
C VAL A 139 3.21 -9.33 -4.18
N VAL A 140 3.73 -9.63 -3.00
CA VAL A 140 2.95 -9.58 -1.75
C VAL A 140 2.52 -8.15 -1.43
N TYR A 141 3.44 -7.18 -1.54
CA TYR A 141 3.17 -5.75 -1.37
C TYR A 141 2.08 -5.26 -2.34
N TYR A 142 2.15 -5.69 -3.61
CA TYR A 142 1.16 -5.35 -4.63
C TYR A 142 -0.23 -5.96 -4.36
N THR A 143 -0.29 -7.10 -3.68
CA THR A 143 -1.53 -7.84 -3.41
C THR A 143 -2.28 -7.32 -2.17
N LEU A 144 -1.55 -6.74 -1.21
CA LEU A 144 -2.11 -6.23 0.05
C LEU A 144 -3.28 -5.25 -0.12
N PRO A 145 -3.19 -4.19 -0.96
CA PRO A 145 -4.31 -3.25 -1.13
C PRO A 145 -5.54 -3.89 -1.76
N ALA A 146 -5.38 -4.82 -2.70
CA ALA A 146 -6.49 -5.60 -3.25
C ALA A 146 -7.17 -6.48 -2.17
N GLY A 147 -6.39 -7.09 -1.28
CA GLY A 147 -6.92 -7.84 -0.14
C GLY A 147 -7.76 -6.96 0.81
N LEU A 148 -7.29 -5.74 1.09
CA LEU A 148 -8.04 -4.76 1.89
C LEU A 148 -9.33 -4.30 1.20
N ALA A 149 -9.33 -4.14 -0.12
CA ALA A 149 -10.54 -3.81 -0.89
C ALA A 149 -11.59 -4.93 -0.85
N ILE A 150 -11.18 -6.19 -0.97
CA ILE A 150 -12.08 -7.33 -0.81
C ILE A 150 -12.62 -7.42 0.61
N TYR A 151 -11.77 -7.16 1.61
CA TYR A 151 -12.20 -7.09 3.01
C TYR A 151 -13.24 -5.97 3.22
N ALA A 152 -13.02 -4.78 2.67
CA ALA A 152 -13.96 -3.67 2.74
C ALA A 152 -15.33 -4.04 2.13
N ARG A 153 -15.32 -4.76 0.99
CA ARG A 153 -16.55 -5.20 0.32
C ARG A 153 -17.29 -6.33 1.03
N THR A 154 -16.58 -7.24 1.68
CA THR A 154 -17.16 -8.50 2.20
C THR A 154 -17.28 -8.54 3.72
N GLY A 155 -16.59 -7.65 4.44
CA GLY A 155 -16.49 -7.65 5.90
C GLY A 155 -15.76 -8.85 6.51
N ARG A 156 -15.23 -9.78 5.69
CA ARG A 156 -14.63 -11.04 6.14
C ARG A 156 -13.13 -11.06 5.93
N VAL A 157 -12.37 -11.21 7.01
CA VAL A 157 -10.88 -11.28 6.97
C VAL A 157 -10.39 -12.39 6.04
N ARG A 158 -11.05 -13.56 6.05
CA ARG A 158 -10.68 -14.71 5.21
C ARG A 158 -10.79 -14.41 3.71
N ALA A 159 -11.72 -13.56 3.31
CA ALA A 159 -11.93 -13.23 1.89
C ALA A 159 -10.74 -12.43 1.31
N ALA A 160 -9.99 -11.71 2.15
CA ALA A 160 -8.80 -10.95 1.73
C ALA A 160 -7.65 -11.83 1.21
N PHE A 161 -7.71 -13.15 1.43
CA PHE A 161 -6.70 -14.12 1.03
C PHE A 161 -7.19 -15.09 -0.06
N ASP A 162 -8.41 -14.92 -0.54
CA ASP A 162 -8.96 -15.79 -1.57
C ASP A 162 -8.36 -15.44 -2.94
N ARG A 163 -7.59 -16.36 -3.52
CA ARG A 163 -6.99 -16.20 -4.85
C ARG A 163 -8.02 -15.93 -5.94
N THR A 164 -9.21 -16.53 -5.84
CA THR A 164 -10.27 -16.40 -6.85
C THR A 164 -10.82 -14.97 -6.85
N ALA A 165 -10.94 -14.37 -5.67
CA ALA A 165 -11.39 -12.99 -5.51
C ALA A 165 -10.29 -11.97 -5.86
N LEU A 166 -9.02 -12.31 -5.59
CA LEU A 166 -7.87 -11.44 -5.85
C LEU A 166 -7.52 -11.35 -7.34
N ARG A 167 -7.50 -12.49 -8.04
CA ARG A 167 -7.02 -12.59 -9.44
C ARG A 167 -7.59 -11.51 -10.37
N PRO A 168 -8.92 -11.28 -10.48
CA PRO A 168 -9.46 -10.28 -11.40
C PRO A 168 -9.04 -8.84 -11.07
N ILE A 169 -8.83 -8.52 -9.80
CA ILE A 169 -8.41 -7.17 -9.36
C ILE A 169 -6.93 -6.96 -9.68
N VAL A 170 -6.07 -7.90 -9.27
CA VAL A 170 -4.61 -7.74 -9.42
C VAL A 170 -4.14 -7.81 -10.87
N THR A 171 -4.91 -8.45 -11.76
CA THR A 171 -4.61 -8.50 -13.20
C THR A 171 -5.22 -7.35 -14.00
N SER A 172 -5.99 -6.46 -13.37
CA SER A 172 -6.59 -5.32 -14.06
C SER A 172 -5.54 -4.25 -14.37
N GLY A 173 -5.54 -3.75 -15.60
CA GLY A 173 -4.66 -2.66 -16.04
C GLY A 173 -4.90 -1.35 -15.27
N GLU A 174 -6.13 -1.11 -14.82
CA GLU A 174 -6.44 0.07 -14.03
C GLU A 174 -5.91 -0.02 -12.59
N TYR A 175 -5.91 -1.23 -12.01
CA TYR A 175 -5.28 -1.46 -10.71
C TYR A 175 -3.75 -1.32 -10.80
N LEU A 176 -3.14 -1.79 -11.90
CA LEU A 176 -1.73 -1.52 -12.20
C LEU A 176 -1.42 -0.02 -12.26
N LEU A 177 -2.25 0.77 -12.96
CA LEU A 177 -2.08 2.22 -13.05
C LEU A 177 -2.27 2.89 -11.69
N ALA A 178 -3.31 2.50 -10.94
CA ALA A 178 -3.56 3.03 -9.60
C ALA A 178 -2.37 2.77 -8.66
N MET A 179 -1.80 1.57 -8.68
CA MET A 179 -0.61 1.22 -7.89
C MET A 179 0.64 1.96 -8.36
N ALA A 180 0.82 2.15 -9.68
CA ALA A 180 1.93 2.93 -10.22
C ALA A 180 1.88 4.39 -9.74
N VAL A 181 0.69 5.00 -9.76
CA VAL A 181 0.50 6.36 -9.24
C VAL A 181 0.64 6.40 -7.71
N LEU A 182 0.13 5.37 -7.01
CA LEU A 182 0.27 5.26 -5.57
C LEU A 182 1.74 5.26 -5.14
N GLN A 183 2.64 4.76 -5.97
CA GLN A 183 4.07 4.75 -5.68
C GLN A 183 4.71 6.14 -5.73
N VAL A 184 4.07 7.13 -6.36
CA VAL A 184 4.52 8.54 -6.33
C VAL A 184 4.26 9.17 -4.95
N VAL A 185 3.20 8.76 -4.25
CA VAL A 185 2.82 9.30 -2.94
C VAL A 185 3.95 9.19 -1.90
N PRO A 186 4.56 8.01 -1.64
CA PRO A 186 5.65 7.90 -0.68
C PRO A 186 6.93 8.63 -1.09
N LEU A 187 7.09 9.02 -2.37
CA LEU A 187 8.19 9.89 -2.80
C LEU A 187 7.90 11.37 -2.51
N VAL A 188 6.66 11.82 -2.74
CA VAL A 188 6.26 13.23 -2.59
C VAL A 188 6.06 13.61 -1.13
N VAL A 189 5.39 12.77 -0.34
CA VAL A 189 5.07 13.03 1.07
C VAL A 189 6.28 13.46 1.91
N PRO A 190 7.43 12.75 1.92
CA PRO A 190 8.58 13.16 2.72
C PRO A 190 9.20 14.47 2.24
N VAL A 191 9.25 14.72 0.92
CA VAL A 191 9.76 15.98 0.36
C VAL A 191 8.90 17.15 0.84
N VAL A 192 7.57 17.03 0.73
CA VAL A 192 6.63 18.06 1.21
C VAL A 192 6.74 18.22 2.72
N ALA A 193 6.84 17.13 3.48
CA ALA A 193 7.02 17.18 4.92
C ALA A 193 8.30 17.94 5.33
N VAL A 194 9.42 17.70 4.64
CA VAL A 194 10.69 18.42 4.86
C VAL A 194 10.57 19.90 4.53
N VAL A 195 9.92 20.26 3.41
CA VAL A 195 9.68 21.67 3.05
C VAL A 195 8.79 22.35 4.08
N CYS A 196 7.73 21.68 4.55
CA CYS A 196 6.85 22.20 5.60
C CYS A 196 7.60 22.40 6.93
N LEU A 197 8.52 21.50 7.29
CA LEU A 197 9.35 21.63 8.50
C LEU A 197 10.21 22.91 8.51
N LEU A 198 10.49 23.53 7.35
CA LEU A 198 11.20 24.81 7.27
C LEU A 198 10.33 26.01 7.69
N THR A 199 9.03 25.81 7.89
CA THR A 199 8.08 26.88 8.25
C THR A 199 7.41 26.58 9.59
N ILE A 200 7.19 27.60 10.42
CA ILE A 200 6.53 27.46 11.73
C ILE A 200 5.10 26.91 11.57
N VAL A 201 4.39 27.36 10.51
CA VAL A 201 3.05 26.87 10.16
C VAL A 201 3.09 25.41 9.70
N GLY A 202 4.14 25.02 8.98
CA GLY A 202 4.28 23.66 8.46
C GLY A 202 4.47 22.61 9.55
N ILE A 203 5.08 22.93 10.70
CA ILE A 203 5.18 22.01 11.85
C ILE A 203 3.80 21.50 12.29
N VAL A 204 2.80 22.38 12.34
CA VAL A 204 1.42 22.02 12.72
C VAL A 204 0.73 21.24 11.58
N ALA A 205 1.09 21.51 10.33
CA ALA A 205 0.51 20.85 9.16
C ALA A 205 1.15 19.49 8.81
N VAL A 206 2.36 19.19 9.30
CA VAL A 206 3.08 17.93 9.07
C VAL A 206 2.20 16.68 9.25
N PRO A 207 1.42 16.52 10.34
CA PRO A 207 0.57 15.34 10.50
C PRO A 207 -0.65 15.30 9.57
N ALA A 208 -1.07 16.43 9.00
CA ALA A 208 -2.17 16.47 8.03
C ALA A 208 -1.78 15.85 6.69
N ILE A 209 -0.52 15.96 6.29
CA ILE A 209 0.01 15.46 5.00
C ILE A 209 -0.21 13.95 4.85
N PRO A 210 0.27 13.08 5.76
CA PRO A 210 0.07 11.64 5.63
C PRO A 210 -1.41 11.23 5.78
N PHE A 211 -2.22 11.99 6.53
CA PHE A 211 -3.66 11.76 6.62
C PHE A 211 -4.34 11.95 5.26
N VAL A 212 -4.12 13.12 4.63
CA VAL A 212 -4.68 13.42 3.30
C VAL A 212 -4.19 12.39 2.27
N ALA A 213 -2.90 12.06 2.30
CA ALA A 213 -2.33 11.04 1.43
C ALA A 213 -3.02 9.67 1.60
N ALA A 214 -3.30 9.25 2.84
CA ALA A 214 -4.00 8.00 3.11
C ALA A 214 -5.44 8.00 2.56
N VAL A 215 -6.17 9.10 2.72
CA VAL A 215 -7.54 9.27 2.18
C VAL A 215 -7.55 9.21 0.66
N VAL A 216 -6.64 9.94 0.00
CA VAL A 216 -6.50 9.92 -1.46
C VAL A 216 -6.19 8.50 -1.95
N SER A 217 -5.22 7.85 -1.31
CA SER A 217 -4.79 6.48 -1.64
C SER A 217 -5.93 5.48 -1.52
N ALA A 218 -6.67 5.53 -0.40
CA ALA A 218 -7.82 4.68 -0.13
C ALA A 218 -8.90 4.84 -1.21
N ARG A 219 -9.22 6.09 -1.59
CA ARG A 219 -10.18 6.39 -2.65
C ARG A 219 -9.71 5.87 -4.02
N LEU A 220 -8.44 6.07 -4.35
CA LEU A 220 -7.84 5.64 -5.62
C LEU A 220 -7.92 4.11 -5.78
N ILE A 221 -7.58 3.37 -4.71
CA ILE A 221 -7.66 1.90 -4.66
C ILE A 221 -9.11 1.44 -4.81
N GLY A 222 -10.05 2.08 -4.11
CA GLY A 222 -11.48 1.77 -4.22
C GLY A 222 -12.01 1.95 -5.64
N LEU A 223 -11.69 3.07 -6.31
CA LEU A 223 -12.10 3.34 -7.69
C LEU A 223 -11.53 2.30 -8.66
N ALA A 224 -10.26 1.94 -8.50
CA ALA A 224 -9.61 0.92 -9.32
C ALA A 224 -10.26 -0.47 -9.13
N ALA A 225 -10.61 -0.83 -7.88
CA ALA A 225 -11.25 -2.10 -7.57
C ALA A 225 -12.67 -2.21 -8.18
N VAL A 226 -13.46 -1.12 -8.14
CA VAL A 226 -14.79 -1.07 -8.74
C VAL A 226 -14.72 -1.28 -10.25
N ARG A 227 -13.89 -0.51 -10.94
CA ARG A 227 -13.76 -0.58 -12.40
C ARG A 227 -13.15 -1.89 -12.88
N ALA A 228 -12.23 -2.48 -12.12
CA ALA A 228 -11.71 -3.83 -12.39
C ALA A 228 -12.80 -4.92 -12.30
N THR A 229 -13.84 -4.70 -11.49
CA THR A 229 -14.94 -5.66 -11.31
C THR A 229 -16.11 -5.39 -12.29
N ASN A 230 -16.32 -4.13 -12.69
CA ASN A 230 -17.41 -3.68 -13.56
C ASN A 230 -16.86 -2.93 -14.78
N PRO A 231 -16.44 -3.62 -15.87
CA PRO A 231 -15.86 -2.97 -17.05
C PRO A 231 -16.88 -2.12 -17.85
N GLU A 232 -18.19 -2.31 -17.66
CA GLU A 232 -19.26 -1.57 -18.35
C GLU A 232 -19.37 -0.09 -17.92
N SER A 233 -18.98 0.26 -16.69
CA SER A 233 -19.04 1.65 -16.20
C SER A 233 -17.92 2.55 -16.75
N ALA A 234 -16.86 1.96 -17.32
CA ALA A 234 -15.80 2.71 -17.99
C ALA A 234 -16.22 3.22 -19.39
N ASP A 235 -17.22 2.58 -20.01
CA ASP A 235 -17.71 2.93 -21.34
C ASP A 235 -18.83 4.01 -21.30
N SER A 236 -19.61 4.06 -20.22
CA SER A 236 -20.64 5.11 -20.02
C SER A 236 -20.01 6.50 -19.78
N ASP A 237 -18.84 6.55 -19.14
CA ASP A 237 -18.09 7.79 -18.90
C ASP A 237 -17.40 8.29 -20.19
N ARG A 238 -16.96 7.37 -21.07
CA ARG A 238 -16.44 7.72 -22.40
C ARG A 238 -17.52 8.26 -23.33
N THR A 239 -18.70 7.65 -23.32
CA THR A 239 -19.83 8.07 -24.15
C THR A 239 -20.40 9.40 -23.70
N THR A 240 -20.54 9.66 -22.38
CA THR A 240 -21.00 10.97 -21.87
C THR A 240 -20.00 12.11 -22.09
N VAL A 241 -18.69 11.85 -22.01
CA VAL A 241 -17.66 12.85 -22.34
C VAL A 241 -17.63 13.15 -23.84
N THR A 242 -17.79 12.14 -24.71
CA THR A 242 -17.89 12.39 -26.16
C THR A 242 -19.18 13.10 -26.55
N ASP A 243 -20.29 12.87 -25.83
CA ASP A 243 -21.56 13.53 -26.09
C ASP A 243 -21.55 15.00 -25.62
N ARG A 244 -21.01 15.29 -24.43
CA ARG A 244 -20.79 16.68 -23.98
C ARG A 244 -19.83 17.46 -24.89
N ALA A 245 -18.79 16.80 -25.43
CA ALA A 245 -17.89 17.44 -26.39
C ALA A 245 -18.54 17.73 -27.75
N ARG A 246 -19.61 16.98 -28.13
CA ARG A 246 -20.42 17.28 -29.33
C ARG A 246 -21.42 18.41 -29.10
N PHE A 247 -22.06 18.46 -27.94
CA PHE A 247 -23.10 19.47 -27.64
C PHE A 247 -22.57 20.81 -27.12
N GLY A 248 -21.29 20.92 -26.77
CA GLY A 248 -20.66 22.18 -26.34
C GLY A 248 -20.13 23.08 -27.47
N ARG A 249 -20.46 22.81 -28.74
CA ARG A 249 -19.98 23.57 -29.92
C ARG A 249 -21.09 24.16 -30.80
N SER A 250 -22.35 24.16 -30.37
CA SER A 250 -23.46 24.81 -31.09
C SER A 250 -23.80 26.16 -30.49
#